data_AF-A0ABD0KFE0-F1
#
_entry.id   AF-A0ABD0KFE0-F1
#
_cell.length_a   1.000
_cell.length_b   1.000
_cell.length_c   1.000
_cell.angle_alpha   90.00
_cell.angle_beta   90.00
_cell.angle_gamma   90.00
#
_symmetry.space_group_name_H-M   'P 1'
#
loop_
_entity.id
_entity.type
_entity.pdbx_description
1 polymer ?
#
loop_
_entity_poly.entity_id
_entity_poly.type
_entity_poly.pdbx_seq_one_letter_code
_entity_poly.pdbx_strand_id
1 'polypeptide(L)'
;MGSKAPDIVRQLKFVIDRVNAAARSRPPHLQGKEPRLVAVSKTKPSLMIVEAYTSGQRHFGENYVQELVEKSTDPQILQNCADLRWHFIGNLQKNKVNKITGVPNLFMVETVDSEKLAMALNNSWGKLSRGEPLRIMVQVNTSGEENKSGVKPSEASALALFVRDKCPHLQLAGLMTIGSYESSTTATVNPDFQCLVQCRKEVAEALGVAELDLELSMGMSHDFEHAIETGSTNVRVGSTIFGARQYPPKPDSAASGAASEPNPSSASTSASTAGPGGDSAKQCSSTDKVEVAETELHSLSLNSS
;
A
#
# COMPACT_ATOMS: atom_id res chain seq x y z
N MET A 1 32.95 3.68 9.45
CA MET A 1 33.13 3.34 8.03
C MET A 1 31.90 3.84 7.28
N GLY A 2 32.02 4.90 6.47
CA GLY A 2 30.90 5.43 5.71
C GLY A 2 30.42 4.40 4.70
N SER A 3 29.13 4.07 4.66
CA SER A 3 28.61 3.16 3.65
C SER A 3 28.83 3.80 2.27
N LYS A 4 29.47 3.05 1.36
CA LYS A 4 29.65 3.48 -0.02
C LYS A 4 28.27 3.72 -0.63
N ALA A 5 28.10 4.83 -1.36
CA ALA A 5 26.86 5.10 -2.07
C ALA A 5 26.49 3.90 -2.98
N PRO A 6 25.20 3.52 -3.05
CA PRO A 6 24.77 2.40 -3.88
C PRO A 6 25.06 2.69 -5.36
N ASP A 7 25.55 1.68 -6.07
CA ASP A 7 25.68 1.70 -7.54
C ASP A 7 24.28 1.41 -8.13
N ILE A 8 23.53 2.48 -8.43
CA ILE A 8 22.12 2.40 -8.84
C ILE A 8 22.00 1.64 -10.15
N VAL A 9 22.88 1.92 -11.12
CA VAL A 9 22.86 1.27 -12.44
C VAL A 9 23.02 -0.24 -12.29
N ARG A 10 24.03 -0.68 -11.52
CA ARG A 10 24.26 -2.11 -11.29
C ARG A 10 23.13 -2.77 -10.53
N GLN A 11 22.62 -2.14 -9.47
CA GLN A 11 21.55 -2.69 -8.64
C GLN A 11 20.23 -2.78 -9.42
N LEU A 12 19.89 -1.76 -10.19
CA LEU A 12 18.72 -1.76 -11.07
C LEU A 12 18.83 -2.87 -12.11
N LYS A 13 19.97 -3.00 -12.80
CA LYS A 13 20.18 -4.08 -13.78
C LYS A 13 19.99 -5.46 -13.12
N PHE A 14 20.55 -5.66 -11.94
CA PHE A 14 20.41 -6.90 -11.19
C PHE A 14 18.94 -7.24 -10.87
N VAL A 15 18.14 -6.25 -10.48
CA VAL A 15 16.70 -6.45 -10.23
C VAL A 15 15.95 -6.73 -11.53
N ILE A 16 16.21 -5.98 -12.60
CA ILE A 16 15.59 -6.20 -13.92
C ILE A 16 15.87 -7.62 -14.43
N ASP A 17 17.11 -8.10 -14.32
CA ASP A 17 17.48 -9.45 -14.75
C ASP A 17 16.68 -10.53 -13.97
N ARG A 18 16.48 -10.33 -12.66
CA ARG A 18 15.68 -11.23 -11.80
C ARG A 18 14.19 -11.17 -12.12
N VAL A 19 13.64 -9.98 -12.35
CA VAL A 19 12.25 -9.80 -12.80
C VAL A 19 12.03 -10.54 -14.12
N ASN A 20 12.91 -10.37 -15.10
CA ASN A 20 12.82 -11.02 -16.40
C ASN A 20 12.98 -12.56 -16.29
N ALA A 21 13.85 -13.03 -15.39
CA ALA A 21 14.01 -14.46 -15.14
C ALA A 21 12.73 -15.08 -14.55
N ALA A 22 12.16 -14.44 -13.52
CA ALA A 22 10.90 -14.88 -12.92
C ALA A 22 9.71 -14.76 -13.90
N ALA A 23 9.70 -13.76 -14.79
CA ALA A 23 8.68 -13.63 -15.82
C ALA A 23 8.69 -14.84 -16.77
N ARG A 24 9.88 -15.29 -17.18
CA ARG A 24 10.05 -16.47 -18.05
C ARG A 24 9.73 -17.80 -17.37
N SER A 25 9.84 -17.90 -16.05
CA SER A 25 9.49 -19.11 -15.31
C SER A 25 7.97 -19.27 -15.11
N ARG A 26 7.16 -18.27 -15.49
CA ARG A 26 5.71 -18.31 -15.35
C ARG A 26 5.05 -19.41 -16.19
N PRO A 27 3.97 -20.01 -15.66
CA PRO A 27 3.12 -20.90 -16.44
C PRO A 27 2.47 -20.15 -17.63
N PRO A 28 2.17 -20.84 -18.75
CA PRO A 28 1.70 -20.20 -19.99
C PRO A 28 0.50 -19.26 -19.84
N HIS A 29 -0.45 -19.59 -18.95
CA HIS A 29 -1.64 -18.77 -18.72
C HIS A 29 -1.35 -17.40 -18.08
N LEU A 30 -0.13 -17.17 -17.56
CA LEU A 30 0.31 -15.88 -17.00
C LEU A 30 1.28 -15.13 -17.92
N GLN A 31 1.64 -15.69 -19.08
CA GLN A 31 2.58 -15.05 -20.01
C GLN A 31 1.97 -13.92 -20.82
N GLY A 32 0.63 -13.76 -20.82
CA GLY A 32 -0.06 -12.70 -21.56
C GLY A 32 0.18 -11.27 -21.03
N LYS A 33 0.85 -11.10 -19.88
CA LYS A 33 1.12 -9.79 -19.30
C LYS A 33 2.47 -9.75 -18.57
N GLU A 34 3.42 -9.01 -19.15
CA GLU A 34 4.76 -8.85 -18.59
C GLU A 34 4.73 -8.13 -17.24
N PRO A 35 5.49 -8.59 -16.23
CA PRO A 35 5.61 -7.88 -14.97
C PRO A 35 6.35 -6.56 -15.14
N ARG A 36 5.82 -5.55 -14.47
CA ARG A 36 6.42 -4.21 -14.37
C ARG A 36 7.19 -4.07 -13.07
N LEU A 37 8.43 -3.60 -13.17
CA LEU A 37 9.19 -3.13 -12.02
C LEU A 37 8.81 -1.70 -11.67
N VAL A 38 8.28 -1.49 -10.46
CA VAL A 38 8.07 -0.16 -9.86
C VAL A 38 9.23 0.09 -8.87
N ALA A 39 10.14 0.99 -9.25
CA ALA A 39 11.30 1.35 -8.43
C ALA A 39 10.86 2.29 -7.28
N VAL A 40 10.90 1.79 -6.04
CA VAL A 40 10.40 2.53 -4.87
C VAL A 40 11.49 3.45 -4.33
N SER A 41 11.37 4.74 -4.65
CA SER A 41 12.38 5.78 -4.39
C SER A 41 12.09 6.63 -3.15
N LYS A 42 11.13 6.25 -2.31
CA LYS A 42 10.84 6.95 -1.05
C LYS A 42 12.08 7.15 -0.19
N THR A 43 12.18 8.32 0.42
CA THR A 43 13.32 8.81 1.20
C THR A 43 14.65 8.87 0.44
N LYS A 44 14.64 8.84 -0.91
CA LYS A 44 15.85 8.93 -1.76
C LYS A 44 15.90 10.27 -2.49
N PRO A 45 17.10 10.85 -2.66
CA PRO A 45 17.26 12.11 -3.39
C PRO A 45 16.92 11.95 -4.88
N SER A 46 16.45 13.03 -5.51
CA SER A 46 16.10 13.09 -6.93
C SER A 46 17.22 12.60 -7.86
N LEU A 47 18.48 12.84 -7.50
CA LEU A 47 19.63 12.38 -8.29
C LEU A 47 19.64 10.85 -8.50
N MET A 48 19.25 10.06 -7.50
CA MET A 48 19.16 8.60 -7.66
C MET A 48 18.03 8.18 -8.60
N ILE A 49 16.95 8.96 -8.66
CA ILE A 49 15.85 8.75 -9.61
C ILE A 49 16.33 9.06 -11.02
N VAL A 50 17.05 10.17 -11.22
CA VAL A 50 17.66 10.51 -12.52
C VAL A 50 18.64 9.43 -12.98
N GLU A 51 19.48 8.90 -12.10
CA GLU A 51 20.42 7.81 -12.42
C GLU A 51 19.69 6.51 -12.83
N ALA A 52 18.64 6.12 -12.10
CA ALA A 52 17.82 4.98 -12.47
C ALA A 52 17.07 5.21 -13.80
N TYR A 53 16.56 6.42 -14.01
CA TYR A 53 15.81 6.79 -15.22
C TYR A 53 16.69 6.77 -16.47
N THR A 54 17.90 7.33 -16.38
CA THR A 54 18.89 7.31 -17.47
C THR A 54 19.33 5.88 -17.82
N SER A 55 19.18 4.95 -16.89
CA SER A 55 19.39 3.50 -17.09
C SER A 55 18.16 2.76 -17.65
N GLY A 56 17.11 3.48 -18.03
CA GLY A 56 15.90 2.92 -18.67
C GLY A 56 14.70 2.71 -17.75
N GLN A 57 14.82 2.93 -16.43
CA GLN A 57 13.67 2.83 -15.53
C GLN A 57 12.66 3.94 -15.84
N ARG A 58 11.37 3.63 -15.81
CA ARG A 58 10.29 4.61 -16.03
C ARG A 58 9.29 4.68 -14.90
N HIS A 59 9.04 3.58 -14.21
CA HIS A 59 8.01 3.49 -13.18
C HIS A 59 8.62 3.66 -11.80
N PHE A 60 8.18 4.70 -11.08
CA PHE A 60 8.70 5.03 -9.76
C PHE A 60 7.58 5.11 -8.73
N GLY A 61 7.80 4.52 -7.56
CA GLY A 61 6.84 4.45 -6.47
C GLY A 61 7.20 5.37 -5.32
N GLU A 62 6.26 6.21 -4.89
CA GLU A 62 6.39 7.08 -3.72
C GLU A 62 5.30 6.80 -2.69
N ASN A 63 5.67 6.88 -1.41
CA ASN A 63 4.76 6.62 -0.29
C ASN A 63 4.21 7.90 0.34
N TYR A 64 4.91 9.03 0.21
CA TYR A 64 4.57 10.26 0.93
C TYR A 64 4.13 11.33 -0.07
N VAL A 65 2.93 11.88 0.14
CA VAL A 65 2.33 12.88 -0.76
C VAL A 65 3.26 14.07 -0.96
N GLN A 66 3.83 14.59 0.13
CA GLN A 66 4.65 15.78 0.08
C GLN A 66 5.97 15.52 -0.67
N GLU A 67 6.60 14.38 -0.41
CA GLU A 67 7.81 13.96 -1.11
C GLU A 67 7.57 13.77 -2.61
N LEU A 68 6.45 13.14 -2.99
CA LEU A 68 6.08 12.98 -4.40
C LEU A 68 5.88 14.34 -5.09
N VAL A 69 5.16 15.28 -4.44
CA VAL A 69 4.96 16.62 -4.99
C VAL A 69 6.30 17.33 -5.19
N GLU A 70 7.17 17.31 -4.18
CA GLU A 70 8.50 17.90 -4.23
C GLU A 70 9.35 17.30 -5.36
N LYS A 71 9.45 15.97 -5.45
CA LYS A 71 10.19 15.29 -6.53
C LYS A 71 9.61 15.56 -7.90
N SER A 72 8.28 15.55 -8.03
CA SER A 72 7.61 15.78 -9.32
C SER A 72 7.78 17.21 -9.86
N THR A 73 8.16 18.15 -9.00
CA THR A 73 8.42 19.55 -9.35
C THR A 73 9.91 19.92 -9.26
N ASP A 74 10.76 18.96 -8.92
CA ASP A 74 12.21 19.14 -8.88
C ASP A 74 12.73 19.45 -10.30
N PRO A 75 13.50 20.54 -10.49
CA PRO A 75 14.06 20.89 -11.78
C PRO A 75 14.88 19.77 -12.43
N GLN A 76 15.59 18.94 -11.65
CA GLN A 76 16.34 17.81 -12.17
C GLN A 76 15.42 16.74 -12.75
N ILE A 77 14.28 16.47 -12.11
CA ILE A 77 13.30 15.50 -12.62
C ILE A 77 12.61 16.07 -13.87
N LEU A 78 12.13 17.32 -13.81
CA LEU A 78 11.42 17.95 -14.93
C LEU A 78 12.28 18.05 -16.20
N GLN A 79 13.58 18.32 -16.06
CA GLN A 79 14.49 18.46 -17.20
C GLN A 79 14.97 17.12 -17.76
N ASN A 80 15.23 16.13 -16.90
CA ASN A 80 15.89 14.90 -17.31
C ASN A 80 14.94 13.70 -17.47
N CYS A 81 13.73 13.75 -16.90
CA CYS A 81 12.85 12.59 -16.74
C CYS A 81 11.46 12.80 -17.39
N ALA A 82 11.43 13.18 -18.67
CA ALA A 82 10.23 13.65 -19.36
C ALA A 82 9.05 12.65 -19.38
N ASP A 83 9.30 11.35 -19.55
CA ASP A 83 8.28 10.30 -19.63
C ASP A 83 8.25 9.39 -18.38
N LEU A 84 8.80 9.87 -17.26
CA LEU A 84 8.73 9.19 -15.98
C LEU A 84 7.27 9.00 -15.54
N ARG A 85 6.95 7.85 -14.97
CA ARG A 85 5.60 7.45 -14.55
C ARG A 85 5.54 7.29 -13.03
N TRP A 86 4.86 8.21 -12.36
CA TRP A 86 4.70 8.15 -10.91
C TRP A 86 3.58 7.22 -10.48
N HIS A 87 3.90 6.33 -9.55
CA HIS A 87 2.96 5.50 -8.81
C HIS A 87 2.88 6.01 -7.38
N PHE A 88 1.68 6.38 -6.92
CA PHE A 88 1.46 6.61 -5.51
C PHE A 88 1.07 5.29 -4.84
N ILE A 89 1.92 4.83 -3.90
CA ILE A 89 1.83 3.51 -3.25
C ILE A 89 1.83 3.63 -1.71
N GLY A 90 1.53 4.82 -1.18
CA GLY A 90 1.37 5.07 0.25
C GLY A 90 -0.09 5.31 0.65
N ASN A 91 -0.35 5.42 1.95
CA ASN A 91 -1.71 5.70 2.41
C ASN A 91 -2.17 7.10 1.94
N LEU A 92 -3.27 7.15 1.18
CA LEU A 92 -3.82 8.40 0.63
C LEU A 92 -4.99 8.91 1.48
N GLN A 93 -4.73 9.97 2.25
CA GLN A 93 -5.79 10.67 2.95
C GLN A 93 -6.61 11.54 1.98
N LYS A 94 -7.94 11.57 2.17
CA LYS A 94 -8.88 12.33 1.33
C LYS A 94 -8.49 13.81 1.16
N ASN A 95 -8.04 14.46 2.23
CA ASN A 95 -7.62 15.87 2.21
C ASN A 95 -6.33 16.13 1.41
N LYS A 96 -5.61 15.09 0.98
CA LYS A 96 -4.40 15.18 0.17
C LYS A 96 -4.62 14.82 -1.29
N VAL A 97 -5.81 14.38 -1.67
CA VAL A 97 -6.14 13.95 -3.05
C VAL A 97 -5.79 15.02 -4.08
N ASN A 98 -6.17 16.28 -3.86
CA ASN A 98 -5.87 17.37 -4.81
C ASN A 98 -4.36 17.59 -5.03
N LYS A 99 -3.53 17.32 -4.02
CA LYS A 99 -2.07 17.38 -4.17
C LYS A 99 -1.56 16.26 -5.08
N ILE A 100 -2.08 15.05 -4.88
CA ILE A 100 -1.69 13.88 -5.68
C ILE A 100 -2.15 14.03 -7.12
N THR A 101 -3.42 14.35 -7.38
CA THR A 101 -3.95 14.49 -8.75
C THR A 101 -3.26 15.62 -9.53
N GLY A 102 -2.77 16.65 -8.84
CA GLY A 102 -1.97 17.73 -9.43
C GLY A 102 -0.58 17.31 -9.90
N VAL A 103 -0.04 16.17 -9.47
CA VAL A 103 1.31 15.71 -9.82
C VAL A 103 1.44 15.52 -11.35
N PRO A 104 2.43 16.16 -12.02
CA PRO A 104 2.71 15.89 -13.42
C PRO A 104 3.16 14.43 -13.59
N ASN A 105 2.76 13.80 -14.69
CA ASN A 105 3.03 12.39 -14.98
C ASN A 105 2.62 11.40 -13.88
N LEU A 106 1.60 11.73 -13.07
CA LEU A 106 0.93 10.74 -12.23
C LEU A 106 0.35 9.65 -13.13
N PHE A 107 0.90 8.45 -13.01
CA PHE A 107 0.50 7.30 -13.82
C PHE A 107 -0.55 6.46 -13.11
N MET A 108 -0.40 6.24 -11.79
CA MET A 108 -1.29 5.35 -11.04
C MET A 108 -1.36 5.69 -9.55
N VAL A 109 -2.52 5.45 -8.93
CA VAL A 109 -2.69 5.40 -7.47
C VAL A 109 -3.08 3.98 -7.08
N GLU A 110 -2.21 3.27 -6.36
CA GLU A 110 -2.40 1.83 -6.10
C GLU A 110 -3.12 1.51 -4.79
N THR A 111 -3.50 2.54 -4.03
CA THR A 111 -3.88 2.43 -2.61
C THR A 111 -5.32 2.84 -2.35
N VAL A 112 -6.23 2.60 -3.29
CA VAL A 112 -7.65 2.95 -3.12
C VAL A 112 -8.34 1.88 -2.29
N ASP A 113 -8.78 2.23 -1.09
CA ASP A 113 -9.35 1.29 -0.11
C ASP A 113 -10.78 1.65 0.35
N SER A 114 -11.42 2.61 -0.33
CA SER A 114 -12.80 2.99 0.00
C SER A 114 -13.48 3.74 -1.14
N GLU A 115 -14.80 3.63 -1.22
CA GLU A 115 -15.64 4.40 -2.15
C GLU A 115 -15.45 5.92 -1.95
N LYS A 116 -15.30 6.35 -0.70
CA LYS A 116 -15.07 7.76 -0.35
C LYS A 116 -13.77 8.29 -0.96
N LEU A 117 -12.70 7.49 -0.95
CA LEU A 117 -11.43 7.84 -1.56
C LEU A 117 -11.52 7.79 -3.09
N ALA A 118 -12.15 6.76 -3.65
CA ALA A 118 -12.41 6.65 -5.09
C ALA A 118 -13.16 7.88 -5.62
N MET A 119 -14.28 8.27 -5.00
CA MET A 119 -15.04 9.46 -5.40
C MET A 119 -14.23 10.75 -5.26
N ALA A 120 -13.40 10.87 -4.22
CA ALA A 120 -12.56 12.04 -4.06
C ALA A 120 -11.53 12.14 -5.20
N LEU A 121 -10.88 11.04 -5.55
CA LEU A 121 -9.96 10.96 -6.69
C LEU A 121 -10.67 11.27 -8.01
N ASN A 122 -11.82 10.64 -8.26
CA ASN A 122 -12.65 10.86 -9.46
C ASN A 122 -12.98 12.35 -9.64
N ASN A 123 -13.53 12.97 -8.59
CA ASN A 123 -13.96 14.37 -8.63
C ASN A 123 -12.79 15.34 -8.76
N SER A 124 -11.62 14.99 -8.22
CA SER A 124 -10.41 15.80 -8.33
C SER A 124 -9.79 15.68 -9.73
N TRP A 125 -9.67 14.46 -10.25
CA TRP A 125 -9.11 14.20 -11.58
C TRP A 125 -9.97 14.78 -12.70
N GLY A 126 -11.30 14.67 -12.61
CA GLY A 126 -12.23 15.23 -13.59
C GLY A 126 -12.13 16.75 -13.78
N LYS A 127 -11.54 17.47 -12.82
CA LYS A 127 -11.28 18.92 -12.92
C LYS A 127 -10.03 19.28 -13.72
N LEU A 128 -9.16 18.30 -14.01
CA LEU A 128 -7.80 18.56 -14.53
C LEU A 128 -7.64 18.44 -16.05
N SER A 129 -8.70 18.21 -16.82
CA SER A 129 -8.66 18.14 -18.30
C SER A 129 -7.48 17.34 -18.90
N ARG A 130 -7.09 16.22 -18.26
CA ARG A 130 -5.93 15.40 -18.66
C ARG A 130 -6.19 14.40 -19.80
N GLY A 131 -7.39 14.39 -20.37
CA GLY A 131 -7.78 13.53 -21.50
C GLY A 131 -8.06 12.08 -21.12
N GLU A 132 -7.24 11.46 -20.28
CA GLU A 132 -7.35 10.05 -19.90
C GLU A 132 -7.82 9.86 -18.44
N PRO A 133 -8.61 8.81 -18.14
CA PRO A 133 -8.94 8.45 -16.75
C PRO A 133 -7.69 8.09 -15.94
N LEU A 134 -7.68 8.44 -14.65
CA LEU A 134 -6.59 8.07 -13.74
C LEU A 134 -6.64 6.57 -13.46
N ARG A 135 -5.54 5.87 -13.71
CA ARG A 135 -5.40 4.45 -13.34
C ARG A 135 -5.36 4.33 -11.82
N ILE A 136 -6.17 3.44 -11.27
CA ILE A 136 -6.16 3.11 -9.85
C ILE A 136 -6.09 1.60 -9.63
N MET A 137 -5.61 1.19 -8.46
CA MET A 137 -5.80 -0.17 -7.97
C MET A 137 -6.57 -0.17 -6.65
N VAL A 138 -7.38 -1.20 -6.45
CA VAL A 138 -8.02 -1.45 -5.16
C VAL A 138 -7.02 -2.13 -4.23
N GLN A 139 -6.77 -1.52 -3.07
CA GLN A 139 -5.92 -2.10 -2.04
C GLN A 139 -6.73 -3.08 -1.18
N VAL A 140 -6.27 -4.32 -1.14
CA VAL A 140 -6.87 -5.41 -0.35
C VAL A 140 -5.96 -5.76 0.82
N ASN A 141 -6.51 -5.79 2.03
CA ASN A 141 -5.83 -6.30 3.20
C ASN A 141 -5.92 -7.84 3.22
N THR A 142 -4.94 -8.50 2.61
CA THR A 142 -4.86 -9.98 2.54
C THR A 142 -4.34 -10.60 3.84
N SER A 143 -3.67 -9.81 4.68
CA SER A 143 -3.01 -10.31 5.89
C SER A 143 -3.96 -10.54 7.08
N GLY A 144 -5.16 -9.97 7.03
CA GLY A 144 -6.13 -10.03 8.12
C GLY A 144 -5.79 -9.20 9.37
N GLU A 145 -4.63 -8.52 9.40
CA GLU A 145 -4.26 -7.66 10.53
C GLU A 145 -5.12 -6.38 10.54
N GLU A 146 -5.80 -6.11 11.65
CA GLU A 146 -6.73 -4.97 11.77
C GLU A 146 -6.08 -3.59 11.55
N ASN A 147 -4.78 -3.48 11.83
CA ASN A 147 -4.04 -2.23 11.72
C ASN A 147 -3.53 -1.92 10.30
N LYS A 148 -3.77 -2.80 9.32
CA LYS A 148 -3.33 -2.61 7.94
C LYS A 148 -4.43 -2.02 7.07
N SER A 149 -4.04 -1.07 6.23
CA SER A 149 -4.91 -0.43 5.25
C SER A 149 -5.34 -1.39 4.14
N GLY A 150 -6.49 -1.12 3.53
CA GLY A 150 -7.08 -1.95 2.48
C GLY A 150 -8.47 -2.46 2.90
N VAL A 151 -9.31 -2.71 1.90
CA VAL A 151 -10.60 -3.39 2.11
C VAL A 151 -10.38 -4.85 2.46
N LYS A 152 -11.37 -5.49 3.10
CA LYS A 152 -11.35 -6.93 3.26
C LYS A 152 -11.43 -7.62 1.89
N PRO A 153 -10.88 -8.83 1.72
CA PRO A 153 -11.03 -9.61 0.49
C PRO A 153 -12.49 -9.67 -0.03
N SER A 154 -13.44 -9.91 0.88
CA SER A 154 -14.87 -9.98 0.59
C SER A 154 -15.49 -8.67 0.09
N GLU A 155 -14.83 -7.54 0.27
CA GLU A 155 -15.31 -6.20 -0.10
C GLU A 155 -14.66 -5.70 -1.41
N ALA A 156 -13.66 -6.41 -1.94
CA ALA A 156 -12.90 -6.00 -3.13
C ALA A 156 -13.78 -5.87 -4.38
N SER A 157 -14.65 -6.86 -4.64
CA SER A 157 -15.56 -6.85 -5.79
C SER A 157 -16.57 -5.70 -5.72
N ALA A 158 -17.11 -5.41 -4.53
CA ALA A 158 -18.04 -4.30 -4.34
C ALA A 158 -17.38 -2.94 -4.65
N LEU A 159 -16.15 -2.71 -4.14
CA LEU A 159 -15.42 -1.49 -4.42
C LEU A 159 -15.01 -1.37 -5.89
N ALA A 160 -14.61 -2.47 -6.53
CA ALA A 160 -14.26 -2.50 -7.95
C ALA A 160 -15.46 -2.14 -8.85
N LEU A 161 -16.64 -2.72 -8.57
CA LEU A 161 -17.90 -2.39 -9.24
C LEU A 161 -18.25 -0.91 -9.03
N PHE A 162 -18.12 -0.41 -7.81
CA PHE A 162 -18.34 1.01 -7.51
C PHE A 162 -17.45 1.93 -8.35
N VAL A 163 -16.16 1.62 -8.48
CA VAL A 163 -15.24 2.39 -9.33
C VAL A 163 -15.71 2.36 -10.79
N ARG A 164 -16.00 1.18 -11.34
CA ARG A 164 -16.49 1.04 -12.73
C ARG A 164 -17.74 1.87 -12.98
N ASP A 165 -18.71 1.82 -12.07
CA ASP A 165 -20.05 2.35 -12.30
C ASP A 165 -20.21 3.82 -11.91
N LYS A 166 -19.40 4.33 -10.97
CA LYS A 166 -19.58 5.65 -10.36
C LYS A 166 -18.40 6.61 -10.58
N CYS A 167 -17.27 6.12 -11.07
CA CYS A 167 -16.05 6.93 -11.21
C CYS A 167 -15.58 7.04 -12.68
N PRO A 168 -16.28 7.79 -13.55
CA PRO A 168 -15.95 7.87 -14.98
C PRO A 168 -14.59 8.50 -15.30
N HIS A 169 -13.96 9.19 -14.34
CA HIS A 169 -12.62 9.77 -14.48
C HIS A 169 -11.52 8.86 -13.92
N LEU A 170 -11.88 7.65 -13.45
CA LEU A 170 -10.94 6.64 -13.00
C LEU A 170 -11.01 5.42 -13.92
N GLN A 171 -9.87 4.74 -14.08
CA GLN A 171 -9.78 3.42 -14.70
C GLN A 171 -9.32 2.44 -13.63
N LEU A 172 -10.15 1.45 -13.33
CA LEU A 172 -9.70 0.32 -12.50
C LEU A 172 -8.66 -0.49 -13.29
N ALA A 173 -7.41 -0.41 -12.85
CA ALA A 173 -6.30 -1.13 -13.47
C ALA A 173 -6.08 -2.51 -12.85
N GLY A 174 -6.47 -2.72 -11.59
CA GLY A 174 -6.19 -3.97 -10.89
C GLY A 174 -6.34 -3.90 -9.37
N LEU A 175 -5.70 -4.85 -8.70
CA LEU A 175 -5.67 -4.99 -7.25
C LEU A 175 -4.25 -4.87 -6.71
N MET A 176 -4.12 -4.41 -5.48
CA MET A 176 -2.84 -4.26 -4.79
C MET A 176 -2.92 -4.87 -3.39
N THR A 177 -1.85 -5.52 -2.94
CA THR A 177 -1.67 -5.80 -1.52
C THR A 177 -0.25 -5.49 -1.04
N ILE A 178 -0.16 -5.11 0.23
CA ILE A 178 1.10 -5.02 0.97
C ILE A 178 1.51 -6.40 1.49
N GLY A 179 0.55 -7.26 1.84
CA GLY A 179 0.78 -8.55 2.50
C GLY A 179 1.27 -8.45 3.95
N SER A 180 1.65 -9.59 4.51
CA SER A 180 2.26 -9.74 5.83
C SER A 180 3.77 -9.83 5.75
N TYR A 181 4.46 -9.21 6.71
CA TYR A 181 5.93 -9.25 6.76
C TYR A 181 6.43 -10.68 7.01
N GLU A 182 5.74 -11.42 7.88
CA GLU A 182 6.04 -12.82 8.16
C GLU A 182 5.95 -13.65 6.88
N SER A 183 4.82 -13.64 6.16
CA SER A 183 4.69 -14.41 4.92
C SER A 183 5.68 -13.99 3.84
N SER A 184 6.04 -12.70 3.78
CA SER A 184 7.04 -12.18 2.83
C SER A 184 8.46 -12.66 3.10
N THR A 185 8.73 -13.23 4.29
CA THR A 185 10.10 -13.57 4.73
C THR A 185 10.28 -15.04 5.10
N THR A 186 9.23 -15.75 5.50
CA THR A 186 9.32 -17.12 6.01
C THR A 186 8.55 -18.14 5.19
N ALA A 187 7.52 -17.73 4.46
CA ALA A 187 6.65 -18.65 3.76
C ALA A 187 7.26 -19.11 2.43
N THR A 188 7.31 -20.42 2.20
CA THR A 188 7.65 -20.99 0.89
C THR A 188 6.59 -20.64 -0.17
N VAL A 189 5.33 -20.58 0.25
CA VAL A 189 4.21 -20.10 -0.57
C VAL A 189 3.52 -19.00 0.22
N ASN A 190 3.61 -17.76 -0.25
CA ASN A 190 3.01 -16.62 0.42
C ASN A 190 1.46 -16.65 0.31
N PRO A 191 0.71 -16.87 1.43
CA PRO A 191 -0.75 -16.92 1.41
C PRO A 191 -1.40 -15.58 1.01
N ASP A 192 -0.73 -14.46 1.25
CA ASP A 192 -1.23 -13.14 0.86
C ASP A 192 -1.36 -13.02 -0.67
N PHE A 193 -0.42 -13.60 -1.42
CA PHE A 193 -0.47 -13.58 -2.89
C PHE A 193 -1.59 -14.48 -3.42
N GLN A 194 -1.78 -15.65 -2.82
CA GLN A 194 -2.88 -16.54 -3.18
C GLN A 194 -4.24 -15.89 -2.91
N CYS A 195 -4.38 -15.20 -1.78
CA CYS A 195 -5.55 -14.41 -1.46
C CYS A 195 -5.81 -13.33 -2.51
N LEU A 196 -4.80 -12.56 -2.93
CA LEU A 196 -4.98 -11.51 -3.93
C LEU A 196 -5.31 -12.08 -5.32
N VAL A 197 -4.71 -13.21 -5.71
CA VAL A 197 -5.06 -13.92 -6.96
C VAL A 197 -6.53 -14.36 -6.93
N GLN A 198 -7.01 -14.88 -5.81
CA GLN A 198 -8.40 -15.25 -5.65
C GLN A 198 -9.33 -14.03 -5.71
N CYS A 199 -8.97 -12.92 -5.06
CA CYS A 199 -9.70 -11.66 -5.18
C CYS A 199 -9.79 -11.19 -6.63
N ARG A 200 -8.71 -11.32 -7.43
CA ARG A 200 -8.73 -10.94 -8.84
C ARG A 200 -9.75 -11.75 -9.64
N LYS A 201 -9.87 -13.05 -9.37
CA LYS A 201 -10.87 -13.91 -10.01
C LYS A 201 -12.28 -13.42 -9.74
N GLU A 202 -12.60 -13.21 -8.47
CA GLU A 202 -13.91 -12.75 -8.03
C GLU A 202 -14.25 -11.36 -8.57
N VAL A 203 -13.27 -10.46 -8.60
CA VAL A 203 -13.43 -9.11 -9.17
C VAL A 203 -13.60 -9.17 -10.69
N ALA A 204 -12.82 -9.99 -11.40
CA ALA A 204 -12.93 -10.17 -12.84
C ALA A 204 -14.30 -10.73 -13.24
N GLU A 205 -14.78 -11.74 -12.51
CA GLU A 205 -16.12 -12.32 -12.69
C GLU A 205 -17.21 -11.27 -12.44
N ALA A 206 -17.15 -10.55 -11.32
CA ALA A 206 -18.12 -9.50 -11.00
C ALA A 206 -18.15 -8.38 -12.05
N LEU A 207 -17.00 -8.03 -12.63
CA LEU A 207 -16.89 -7.00 -13.65
C LEU A 207 -17.25 -7.50 -15.07
N GLY A 208 -17.25 -8.82 -15.29
CA GLY A 208 -17.42 -9.43 -16.61
C GLY A 208 -16.21 -9.24 -17.52
N VAL A 209 -15.00 -9.23 -16.99
CA VAL A 209 -13.73 -9.02 -17.74
C VAL A 209 -12.79 -10.22 -17.60
N ALA A 210 -11.77 -10.33 -18.45
CA ALA A 210 -10.78 -11.39 -18.30
C ALA A 210 -9.88 -11.13 -17.07
N GLU A 211 -9.45 -12.19 -16.38
CA GLU A 211 -8.56 -12.04 -15.21
C GLU A 211 -7.28 -11.24 -15.53
N LEU A 212 -6.69 -11.45 -16.71
CA LEU A 212 -5.45 -10.78 -17.12
C LEU A 212 -5.65 -9.29 -17.45
N ASP A 213 -6.89 -8.83 -17.64
CA ASP A 213 -7.17 -7.39 -17.78
C ASP A 213 -6.89 -6.66 -16.48
N LEU A 214 -7.07 -7.33 -15.33
CA LEU A 214 -6.77 -6.82 -14.01
C LEU A 214 -5.32 -7.11 -13.59
N GLU A 215 -4.56 -6.05 -13.36
CA GLU A 215 -3.20 -6.11 -12.84
C GLU A 215 -3.18 -6.54 -11.37
N LEU A 216 -2.09 -7.18 -10.94
CA LEU A 216 -1.80 -7.46 -9.54
C LEU A 216 -0.53 -6.74 -9.12
N SER A 217 -0.63 -5.89 -8.10
CA SER A 217 0.51 -5.23 -7.47
C SER A 217 0.81 -5.89 -6.14
N MET A 218 1.81 -6.77 -6.13
CA MET A 218 2.26 -7.51 -4.95
C MET A 218 3.71 -7.97 -5.14
N GLY A 219 4.44 -8.17 -4.04
CA GLY A 219 5.86 -8.47 -4.06
C GLY A 219 6.74 -7.22 -3.93
N MET A 220 7.70 -7.32 -3.01
CA MET A 220 8.68 -6.30 -2.65
C MET A 220 10.10 -6.89 -2.70
N SER A 221 11.09 -6.16 -2.20
CA SER A 221 12.51 -6.54 -2.29
C SER A 221 12.85 -7.97 -1.85
N HIS A 222 12.06 -8.58 -0.96
CA HIS A 222 12.33 -9.91 -0.39
C HIS A 222 11.66 -11.07 -1.14
N ASP A 223 10.57 -10.80 -1.86
CA ASP A 223 9.65 -11.82 -2.35
C ASP A 223 9.10 -11.54 -3.76
N PHE A 224 9.68 -10.57 -4.48
CA PHE A 224 9.16 -10.15 -5.79
C PHE A 224 9.22 -11.26 -6.85
N GLU A 225 10.22 -12.16 -6.84
CA GLU A 225 10.23 -13.26 -7.80
C GLU A 225 9.10 -14.25 -7.54
N HIS A 226 8.90 -14.65 -6.28
CA HIS A 226 7.78 -15.51 -5.90
C HIS A 226 6.44 -14.86 -6.23
N ALA A 227 6.32 -13.54 -6.02
CA ALA A 227 5.14 -12.77 -6.41
C ALA A 227 4.91 -12.82 -7.93
N ILE A 228 5.98 -12.67 -8.72
CA ILE A 228 5.92 -12.76 -10.19
C ILE A 228 5.46 -14.14 -10.62
N GLU A 229 6.03 -15.21 -10.06
CA GLU A 229 5.66 -16.60 -10.35
C GLU A 229 4.21 -16.90 -9.97
N THR A 230 3.70 -16.24 -8.94
CA THR A 230 2.30 -16.31 -8.49
C THR A 230 1.34 -15.43 -9.32
N GLY A 231 1.85 -14.58 -10.21
CA GLY A 231 1.06 -13.78 -11.16
C GLY A 231 1.04 -12.27 -10.94
N SER A 232 1.96 -11.72 -10.14
CA SER A 232 2.10 -10.27 -9.93
C SER A 232 2.49 -9.52 -11.20
N THR A 233 1.69 -8.57 -11.68
CA THR A 233 2.06 -7.75 -12.85
C THR A 233 2.78 -6.45 -12.46
N ASN A 234 2.84 -6.10 -11.17
CA ASN A 234 3.62 -4.97 -10.66
C ASN A 234 4.35 -5.39 -9.38
N VAL A 235 5.68 -5.35 -9.41
CA VAL A 235 6.52 -5.58 -8.22
C VAL A 235 7.17 -4.28 -7.77
N ARG A 236 7.17 -4.04 -6.45
CA ARG A 236 7.56 -2.76 -5.85
C ARG A 236 8.88 -2.90 -5.10
N VAL A 237 10.00 -2.66 -5.77
CA VAL A 237 11.35 -2.93 -5.23
C VAL A 237 12.06 -1.62 -4.89
N GLY A 238 12.57 -1.51 -3.66
CA GLY A 238 13.22 -0.28 -3.18
C GLY A 238 14.63 -0.50 -2.64
N SER A 239 14.74 -1.17 -1.49
CA SER A 239 16.02 -1.39 -0.78
C SER A 239 17.08 -2.09 -1.63
N THR A 240 16.69 -3.00 -2.53
CA THR A 240 17.59 -3.71 -3.44
C THR A 240 18.16 -2.80 -4.54
N ILE A 241 17.49 -1.70 -4.88
CA ILE A 241 17.89 -0.75 -5.93
C ILE A 241 18.64 0.45 -5.36
N PHE A 242 18.12 1.02 -4.27
CA PHE A 242 18.58 2.30 -3.73
C PHE A 242 19.33 2.17 -2.40
N GLY A 243 19.57 0.96 -1.92
CA GLY A 243 20.18 0.68 -0.61
C GLY A 243 19.31 1.09 0.59
N ALA A 244 19.89 1.01 1.79
CA ALA A 244 19.22 1.34 3.06
C ALA A 244 18.78 2.81 3.14
N ARG A 245 17.78 3.11 3.97
CA ARG A 245 17.28 4.47 4.18
C ARG A 245 18.36 5.32 4.85
N GLN A 246 18.49 6.57 4.41
CA GLN A 246 19.26 7.57 5.14
C GLN A 246 18.32 8.20 6.16
N TYR A 247 18.47 7.82 7.44
CA TYR A 247 17.86 8.59 8.52
C TYR A 247 18.80 9.75 8.84
N PRO A 248 18.32 11.00 8.98
CA PRO A 248 19.15 12.02 9.61
C PRO A 248 19.58 11.51 10.98
N PRO A 249 20.83 11.77 11.41
CA PRO A 249 21.23 11.43 12.77
C PRO A 249 20.20 12.04 13.73
N LYS A 250 19.71 11.24 14.68
CA LYS A 250 18.92 11.79 15.79
C LYS A 250 19.78 12.90 16.40
N PRO A 251 19.21 14.08 16.72
CA PRO A 251 19.98 15.09 17.44
C PRO A 251 20.54 14.43 18.69
N ASP A 252 21.87 14.48 18.83
CA ASP A 252 22.57 13.94 19.97
C ASP A 252 21.89 14.45 21.24
N SER A 253 21.46 13.54 22.11
CA SER A 253 21.17 13.89 23.49
C SER A 253 22.49 14.35 24.10
N ALA A 254 22.76 15.64 23.97
CA ALA A 254 23.96 16.27 24.48
C ALA A 254 24.10 15.93 25.96
N ALA A 255 25.31 15.48 26.28
CA ALA A 255 25.77 15.14 27.61
C ALA A 255 25.42 16.25 28.61
N SER A 256 24.64 15.92 29.65
CA SER A 256 24.54 16.73 30.85
C SER A 256 25.78 16.51 31.71
N GLY A 257 26.86 17.21 31.38
CA GLY A 257 27.91 17.52 32.34
C GLY A 257 27.43 18.70 33.19
N ALA A 258 26.99 18.43 34.42
CA ALA A 258 26.81 19.45 35.44
C ALA A 258 27.40 18.93 36.75
N ALA A 259 28.32 19.74 37.29
CA ALA A 259 29.14 19.48 38.45
C ALA A 259 28.31 19.19 39.72
N SER A 260 28.79 18.22 40.50
CA SER A 260 28.33 17.92 41.84
C SER A 260 29.19 18.65 42.87
N GLU A 261 28.57 19.44 43.74
CA GLU A 261 29.08 19.69 45.10
C GLU A 261 27.97 19.44 46.13
N PRO A 262 28.33 19.01 47.36
CA PRO A 262 27.46 18.19 48.20
C PRO A 262 26.76 19.00 49.31
N ASN A 263 25.62 18.50 49.78
CA ASN A 263 25.07 18.91 51.07
C ASN A 263 24.59 17.68 51.86
N PRO A 264 25.03 17.49 53.12
CA PRO A 264 24.70 16.31 53.91
C PRO A 264 23.56 16.53 54.92
N SER A 265 23.04 15.40 55.42
CA SER A 265 22.06 15.24 56.51
C SER A 265 20.61 15.58 56.13
N SER A 266 19.59 14.86 56.59
CA SER A 266 19.47 14.06 57.80
C SER A 266 18.48 12.90 57.63
N ALA A 267 18.61 11.96 58.56
CA ALA A 267 18.08 10.61 58.55
C ALA A 267 16.57 10.49 58.85
N SER A 268 16.08 9.33 58.45
CA SER A 268 14.84 8.64 58.76
C SER A 268 14.32 8.75 60.19
N THR A 269 12.98 8.72 60.33
CA THR A 269 12.32 7.90 61.35
C THR A 269 10.97 7.38 60.89
N SER A 270 10.79 6.09 61.19
CA SER A 270 9.63 5.21 61.13
C SER A 270 8.37 5.71 61.82
N ALA A 271 7.19 5.23 61.39
CA ALA A 271 6.27 4.49 62.25
C ALA A 271 5.07 3.90 61.47
N SER A 272 4.75 2.66 61.84
CA SER A 272 3.62 1.82 61.45
C SER A 272 2.33 2.24 62.20
N THR A 273 1.14 1.96 61.64
CA THR A 273 0.03 1.33 62.40
C THR A 273 -1.15 0.91 61.50
N ALA A 274 -1.60 -0.32 61.78
CA ALA A 274 -2.84 -1.08 61.54
C ALA A 274 -4.07 -0.47 60.79
N GLY A 275 -4.75 -1.32 60.00
CA GLY A 275 -6.10 -1.15 59.39
C GLY A 275 -7.27 -1.32 60.39
N PRO A 276 -8.46 -1.87 60.03
CA PRO A 276 -9.02 -2.31 58.74
C PRO A 276 -10.46 -1.76 58.47
N GLY A 277 -11.11 -2.13 57.35
CA GLY A 277 -12.60 -2.18 57.29
C GLY A 277 -13.31 -1.90 55.95
N GLY A 278 -14.21 -2.83 55.59
CA GLY A 278 -15.46 -2.64 54.81
C GLY A 278 -15.32 -2.49 53.28
N ASP A 279 -15.57 -3.48 52.43
CA ASP A 279 -16.81 -4.23 52.16
C ASP A 279 -17.94 -3.38 51.55
N SER A 280 -18.20 -3.57 50.24
CA SER A 280 -19.54 -3.91 49.71
C SER A 280 -19.63 -3.77 48.18
N ALA A 281 -20.11 -4.86 47.59
CA ALA A 281 -20.49 -5.04 46.21
C ALA A 281 -21.70 -4.19 45.78
N LYS A 282 -21.86 -4.03 44.46
CA LYS A 282 -23.17 -3.97 43.80
C LYS A 282 -23.09 -4.49 42.38
N GLN A 283 -23.55 -5.73 42.21
CA GLN A 283 -24.20 -6.22 40.99
C GLN A 283 -25.53 -5.47 40.80
N CYS A 284 -25.94 -5.26 39.54
CA CYS A 284 -27.29 -5.65 39.12
C CYS A 284 -27.35 -5.84 37.60
N SER A 285 -27.86 -7.01 37.24
CA SER A 285 -28.31 -7.48 35.93
C SER A 285 -29.55 -6.74 35.42
N SER A 286 -29.79 -6.78 34.10
CA SER A 286 -31.12 -7.11 33.60
C SER A 286 -31.05 -7.70 32.20
N THR A 287 -31.92 -8.69 32.00
CA THR A 287 -32.11 -9.58 30.87
C THR A 287 -33.29 -9.13 29.99
N ASP A 288 -33.35 -9.75 28.81
CA ASP A 288 -34.56 -10.29 28.14
C ASP A 288 -35.13 -9.64 26.86
N LYS A 289 -35.53 -10.60 25.99
CA LYS A 289 -36.43 -10.59 24.82
C LYS A 289 -35.80 -10.15 23.50
N VAL A 290 -35.52 -11.00 22.51
CA VAL A 290 -36.33 -12.02 21.79
C VAL A 290 -37.66 -11.46 21.28
N GLU A 291 -37.70 -11.12 20.00
CA GLU A 291 -38.92 -11.19 19.19
C GLU A 291 -38.58 -11.64 17.76
N VAL A 292 -39.30 -12.67 17.35
CA VAL A 292 -39.26 -13.37 16.06
C VAL A 292 -40.39 -12.80 15.22
N ALA A 293 -40.15 -12.56 13.93
CA ALA A 293 -41.22 -12.40 12.96
C ALA A 293 -40.89 -13.19 11.69
N GLU A 294 -41.38 -14.43 11.65
CA GLU A 294 -41.72 -15.13 10.40
C GLU A 294 -43.13 -14.71 9.99
N THR A 295 -43.38 -14.40 8.71
CA THR A 295 -44.61 -14.83 8.02
C THR A 295 -44.38 -14.94 6.51
N GLU A 296 -45.05 -15.95 5.97
CA GLU A 296 -45.00 -16.65 4.70
C GLU A 296 -45.20 -15.87 3.38
N LEU A 297 -44.50 -16.37 2.36
CA LEU A 297 -45.02 -16.94 1.09
C LEU A 297 -46.50 -16.70 0.74
N HIS A 298 -46.72 -16.15 -0.46
CA HIS A 298 -47.67 -16.72 -1.42
C HIS A 298 -47.17 -16.49 -2.85
N SER A 299 -47.68 -17.36 -3.72
CA SER A 299 -47.07 -17.91 -4.91
C SER A 299 -47.91 -17.61 -6.17
N LEU A 300 -47.33 -17.96 -7.34
CA LEU A 300 -48.01 -18.23 -8.64
C LEU A 300 -48.47 -16.97 -9.41
N SER A 301 -48.44 -16.86 -10.75
CA SER A 301 -48.23 -17.82 -11.84
C SER A 301 -48.15 -17.07 -13.19
N LEU A 302 -47.36 -17.61 -14.14
CA LEU A 302 -47.58 -17.75 -15.60
C LEU A 302 -48.09 -16.58 -16.46
N ASN A 303 -47.33 -16.27 -17.52
CA ASN A 303 -47.71 -16.31 -18.95
C ASN A 303 -46.49 -15.87 -19.78
N SER A 304 -45.83 -16.73 -20.56
CA SER A 304 -46.17 -17.13 -21.94
C SER A 304 -46.33 -15.95 -22.90
N SER A 305 -45.26 -15.59 -23.61
CA SER A 305 -45.18 -15.30 -25.05
C SER A 305 -43.71 -15.18 -25.46
#